data_AF-A0A363N1Z7-F1
#
_entry.id   AF-A0A363N1Z7-F1
#
_cell.length_a   1.000
_cell.length_b   1.000
_cell.length_c   1.000
_cell.angle_alpha   90.00
_cell.angle_beta   90.00
_cell.angle_gamma   90.00
#
_symmetry.space_group_name_H-M   'P 1'
#
loop_
_entity.id
_entity.type
_entity.pdbx_description
1 polymer ?
#
loop_
_entity_poly.entity_id
_entity_poly.type
_entity_poly.pdbx_seq_one_letter_code
_entity_poly.pdbx_strand_id
1 'polypeptide(L)' 'MNNNWQNLISINPDIRFGKPVITGTRICVSDILSWLSTGMSFEEIIEDFPELNKEHSLAALAFAANRENITKI' A
#
# COMPACT_ATOMS: atom_id res chain seq x y z
N MET A 1 12.30 14.12 -0.60
CA MET A 1 10.89 13.72 -0.43
C MET A 1 10.85 12.72 0.70
N ASN A 2 10.37 13.13 1.88
CA ASN A 2 10.22 12.21 3.01
C ASN A 2 8.90 11.46 2.79
N ASN A 3 8.99 10.26 2.20
CA ASN A 3 7.83 9.40 1.96
C ASN A 3 7.37 8.82 3.30
N ASN A 4 6.51 9.57 4.00
CA ASN A 4 6.01 9.22 5.33
C ASN A 4 4.78 8.30 5.20
N TRP A 5 5.00 7.05 4.78
CA TRP A 5 3.95 6.04 4.62
C TRP A 5 3.27 5.67 5.95
N GLN A 6 3.91 6.00 7.08
CA GLN A 6 3.51 5.65 8.45
C GLN A 6 2.11 6.13 8.84
N ASN A 7 1.63 7.22 8.22
CA ASN A 7 0.30 7.76 8.50
C ASN A 7 -0.79 7.13 7.59
N LEU A 8 -0.39 6.57 6.44
CA LEU A 8 -1.30 6.06 5.42
C LEU A 8 -1.44 4.54 5.44
N ILE A 9 -0.55 3.84 6.15
CA ILE A 9 -0.58 2.39 6.29
C ILE A 9 -0.73 2.03 7.76
N SER A 10 -1.71 1.17 8.04
CA SER A 10 -1.97 0.62 9.37
C SER A 10 -1.71 -0.88 9.39
N ILE A 11 -1.25 -1.38 10.54
CA ILE A 11 -1.07 -2.80 10.82
C ILE A 11 -1.83 -3.09 12.11
N ASN A 12 -2.95 -3.82 11.99
CA ASN A 12 -3.78 -4.20 13.12
C ASN A 12 -4.05 -5.71 13.04
N PRO A 13 -3.71 -6.52 14.07
CA PRO A 13 -3.99 -7.96 14.09
C PRO A 13 -5.45 -8.33 13.78
N ASP A 14 -6.40 -7.48 14.17
CA ASP A 14 -7.84 -7.68 13.97
C ASP A 14 -8.30 -7.35 12.54
N ILE A 15 -7.47 -6.68 11.75
CA ILE A 15 -7.75 -6.30 10.36
C ILE A 15 -6.86 -7.10 9.43
N ARG A 16 -7.46 -7.91 8.55
CA ARG A 16 -6.73 -8.71 7.54
C ARG A 16 -5.57 -9.53 8.15
N PHE A 17 -5.72 -10.02 9.39
CA PHE A 17 -4.72 -10.83 10.10
C PHE A 17 -3.36 -10.14 10.28
N GLY A 18 -3.36 -8.83 10.54
CA GLY A 18 -2.12 -8.07 10.75
C GLY A 18 -1.35 -7.78 9.46
N LYS A 19 -1.97 -7.93 8.29
CA LYS A 19 -1.36 -7.46 7.04
C LYS A 19 -1.35 -5.92 7.00
N PRO A 20 -0.31 -5.29 6.42
CA PRO A 20 -0.30 -3.86 6.18
C PRO A 20 -1.42 -3.47 5.21
N VAL A 21 -2.29 -2.56 5.63
CA VAL A 21 -3.44 -2.07 4.86
C VAL A 21 -3.43 -0.55 4.79
N ILE A 22 -4.03 0.01 3.73
CA ILE A 22 -4.27 1.45 3.66
C ILE A 22 -5.25 1.85 4.77
N THR A 23 -4.87 2.84 5.57
CA THR A 23 -5.65 3.32 6.73
C THR A 23 -7.08 3.67 6.32
N GLY A 24 -8.06 3.18 7.07
CA GLY A 24 -9.48 3.41 6.78
C GLY A 24 -10.09 2.48 5.72
N THR A 25 -9.30 1.54 5.17
CA THR A 25 -9.76 0.57 4.17
C THR A 25 -9.45 -0.87 4.60
N ARG A 26 -9.80 -1.84 3.75
CA ARG A 26 -9.34 -3.24 3.85
C ARG A 26 -8.41 -3.64 2.71
N ILE A 27 -7.89 -2.67 1.95
CA ILE A 27 -6.97 -2.89 0.82
C ILE A 27 -5.57 -3.07 1.37
N CYS A 28 -4.96 -4.22 1.09
CA CYS A 28 -3.61 -4.53 1.55
C CYS A 28 -2.57 -3.84 0.66
N VAL A 29 -1.41 -3.54 1.23
CA VAL A 29 -0.23 -3.11 0.44
C VAL A 29 0.07 -4.12 -0.68
N SER A 30 -0.07 -5.42 -0.41
CA SER A 30 0.11 -6.48 -1.40
C SER A 30 -0.88 -6.42 -2.57
N ASP A 31 -2.10 -5.94 -2.34
CA ASP A 31 -3.12 -5.85 -3.37
C ASP A 31 -2.69 -4.79 -4.40
N ILE A 32 -2.30 -3.60 -3.92
CA ILE A 32 -1.77 -2.51 -4.75
C ILE A 32 -0.53 -2.96 -5.53
N LEU A 33 0.43 -3.61 -4.87
CA LEU A 33 1.64 -4.11 -5.56
C LEU A 33 1.30 -5.15 -6.63
N SER A 34 0.29 -5.99 -6.40
CA SER A 34 -0.16 -6.99 -7.37
C SER A 34 -0.84 -6.35 -8.58
N TRP A 35 -1.61 -5.28 -8.40
CA TRP A 35 -2.21 -4.56 -9.53
C TRP A 35 -1.15 -3.86 -10.36
N LEU A 36 -0.20 -3.18 -9.70
CA LEU A 36 0.93 -2.54 -10.38
C LEU A 36 1.79 -3.56 -11.15
N SER A 37 2.00 -4.76 -10.60
CA SER A 37 2.77 -5.81 -11.28
C SER A 37 2.08 -6.36 -12.53
N THR A 38 0.76 -6.23 -12.64
CA THR A 38 0.00 -6.54 -13.87
C THR A 38 0.03 -5.43 -14.92
N GLY A 39 0.67 -4.29 -14.62
CA GLY A 39 0.78 -3.14 -15.52
C GLY A 39 -0.33 -2.09 -15.36
N MET A 40 -1.18 -2.22 -14.33
CA MET A 40 -2.22 -1.25 -14.03
C MET A 40 -1.60 0.09 -13.59
N SER A 41 -2.14 1.20 -14.09
CA SER A 41 -1.76 2.56 -13.70
C SER A 41 -2.36 2.97 -12.36
N PHE A 42 -1.86 4.07 -11.77
CA PHE A 42 -2.46 4.59 -10.54
C PHE A 42 -3.87 5.10 -10.78
N GLU A 43 -4.12 5.67 -11.94
CA GLU A 43 -5.42 6.20 -12.35
C GLU A 43 -6.45 5.08 -12.48
N GLU A 44 -6.11 3.96 -13.12
CA GLU A 44 -6.98 2.76 -13.21
C GLU A 44 -7.26 2.16 -11.82
N ILE A 45 -6.26 2.09 -10.94
CA ILE A 45 -6.46 1.61 -9.56
C ILE A 45 -7.46 2.51 -8.82
N ILE A 46 -7.39 3.83 -9.00
CA ILE A 46 -8.31 4.78 -8.34
C ILE A 46 -9.71 4.70 -8.95
N GLU A 47 -9.82 4.43 -10.26
CA GLU A 47 -11.11 4.22 -10.92
C GLU A 47 -11.82 2.96 -10.38
N ASP A 48 -11.09 1.86 -10.22
CA ASP A 48 -11.62 0.60 -9.67
C ASP A 48 -11.86 0.67 -8.15
N PHE A 49 -11.06 1.45 -7.43
CA PHE A 49 -11.10 1.61 -5.97
C PHE A 49 -11.12 3.10 -5.57
N PRO A 50 -12.28 3.78 -5.62
CA PRO A 50 -12.40 5.21 -5.34
C PRO A 50 -12.05 5.63 -3.90
N GLU A 51 -11.96 4.69 -2.96
CA GLU A 51 -11.39 4.92 -1.62
C GLU A 51 -9.88 5.16 -1.64
N LEU A 52 -9.20 4.85 -2.75
CA LEU A 52 -7.79 5.10 -2.94
C LEU A 52 -7.53 6.46 -3.58
N ASN A 53 -6.32 6.96 -3.35
CA ASN A 53 -5.78 8.11 -4.03
C ASN A 53 -4.31 7.81 -4.37
N LYS A 54 -3.69 8.71 -5.12
CA LYS A 54 -2.29 8.56 -5.56
C LYS A 54 -1.31 8.43 -4.40
N GLU A 55 -1.56 9.11 -3.27
CA GLU A 55 -0.70 9.04 -2.10
C GLU A 55 -0.73 7.65 -1.45
N HIS A 56 -1.89 6.96 -1.46
CA HIS A 56 -1.99 5.59 -0.98
C HIS A 56 -1.14 4.61 -1.80
N SER A 57 -1.14 4.72 -3.13
CA SER A 57 -0.31 3.89 -4.00
C SER A 57 1.18 4.17 -3.81
N LEU A 58 1.56 5.45 -3.65
CA LEU A 58 2.94 5.82 -3.35
C LEU A 58 3.38 5.34 -1.95
N ALA A 59 2.49 5.38 -0.95
CA ALA A 59 2.75 4.86 0.38
C ALA A 59 2.97 3.34 0.36
N ALA A 60 2.18 2.59 -0.41
CA ALA A 60 2.35 1.15 -0.59
C ALA A 60 3.75 0.81 -1.17
N LEU A 61 4.18 1.54 -2.20
CA LEU A 61 5.52 1.41 -2.78
C LEU A 61 6.62 1.77 -1.77
N ALA A 62 6.47 2.88 -1.04
CA ALA A 62 7.45 3.32 -0.06
C ALA A 62 7.58 2.35 1.12
N PHE A 63 6.47 1.79 1.60
CA PHE A 63 6.46 0.74 2.62
C PHE A 63 7.17 -0.52 2.14
N ALA A 64 6.89 -0.97 0.92
CA ALA A 64 7.52 -2.15 0.33
C ALA A 64 9.04 -1.96 0.20
N ALA A 65 9.48 -0.80 -0.31
CA ALA A 65 10.89 -0.46 -0.42
C ALA A 65 11.56 -0.40 0.96
N ASN A 66 10.92 0.21 1.96
CA ASN A 66 11.46 0.25 3.32
C ASN A 66 11.61 -1.15 3.92
N ARG A 67 10.60 -2.02 3.75
CA ARG A 67 10.63 -3.39 4.24
C ARG A 67 11.74 -4.22 3.58
N GLU A 68 11.93 -4.06 2.27
CA GLU A 68 13.02 -4.72 1.54
C GLU A 68 14.39 -4.31 2.09
N ASN A 69 14.64 -3.01 2.27
CA ASN A 69 15.90 -2.50 2.82
C ASN A 69 16.21 -2.99 4.24
N ILE A 70 15.20 -3.30 5.05
CA ILE A 70 15.36 -3.81 6.41
C ILE A 70 15.52 -5.34 6.44
N THR A 71 14.99 -6.03 5.43
CA THR A 71 15.06 -7.49 5.34
C THR A 71 16.45 -7.90 4.86
N LYS A 72 17.35 -8.19 5.80
CA LYS A 72 18.64 -8.81 5.49
C LYS A 72 18.38 -10.27 5.10
N ILE A 73 18.58 -10.57 3.82
CA ILE A 73 18.74 -11.93 3.29
C ILE A 73 20.15 -12.44 3.60
#